data_AF-A0A077X329-F1
#
_entry.id   AF-A0A077X329-F1
#
_cell.length_a   1.000
_cell.length_b   1.000
_cell.length_c   1.000
_cell.angle_alpha   90.00
_cell.angle_beta   90.00
_cell.angle_gamma   90.00
#
_symmetry.space_group_name_H-M   'P 1'
#
loop_
_entity.id
_entity.type
_entity.pdbx_description
1 polymer ?
#
loop_
_entity_poly.entity_id
_entity_poly.type
_entity_poly.pdbx_seq_one_letter_code
_entity_poly.pdbx_strand_id
1 'polypeptide(L)'
;MFFSSARTAASRAAIARRSYATKQAGEAFPEESFNSSIWRNTVIAVAAGALWLRFDNSSEDNKHLFTKWIEGLMTSSEKMDSLSNEALADAEKLAEYRLIAQDAQRAPIYRMRYPEAFERASPRGLIAGQQADLSDLKVRTD
;
A
#
# COMPACT_ATOMS: atom_id res chain seq x y z
N MET A 1 -29.59 -11.17 12.80
CA MET A 1 -30.29 -9.88 12.62
C MET A 1 -29.72 -9.22 11.38
N PHE A 2 -30.50 -9.20 10.30
CA PHE A 2 -30.12 -8.64 9.01
C PHE A 2 -30.47 -7.15 8.99
N PHE A 3 -29.48 -6.27 8.80
CA PHE A 3 -29.76 -4.87 8.46
C PHE A 3 -29.71 -4.70 6.94
N SER A 4 -30.89 -4.39 6.40
CA SER A 4 -31.17 -4.15 4.99
C SER A 4 -30.44 -2.90 4.49
N SER A 5 -29.83 -3.04 3.32
CA SER A 5 -29.30 -1.97 2.49
C SER A 5 -30.42 -1.04 2.01
N ALA A 6 -30.18 0.27 2.07
CA ALA A 6 -30.82 1.25 1.19
C ALA A 6 -29.83 2.37 0.92
N ARG A 7 -29.06 2.21 -0.17
CA ARG A 7 -28.35 3.31 -0.82
C ARG A 7 -29.38 4.13 -1.59
N THR A 8 -29.73 5.31 -1.10
CA THR A 8 -30.52 6.27 -1.88
C THR A 8 -29.55 7.24 -2.55
N ALA A 9 -29.24 6.97 -3.81
CA ALA A 9 -28.55 7.89 -4.70
C ALA A 9 -29.45 9.10 -4.98
N ALA A 10 -29.15 10.24 -4.38
CA ALA A 10 -29.75 11.51 -4.79
C ALA A 10 -29.04 12.00 -6.06
N SER A 11 -29.75 11.83 -7.17
CA SER A 11 -29.39 12.21 -8.53
C SER A 11 -28.98 13.68 -8.67
N ARG A 12 -27.82 13.91 -9.29
CA ARG A 12 -27.47 15.15 -9.99
C ARG A 12 -28.52 15.46 -11.05
N ALA A 13 -29.29 16.52 -10.86
CA ALA A 13 -29.96 17.24 -11.93
C ALA A 13 -30.16 18.70 -11.50
N ALA A 14 -29.07 19.45 -11.35
CA ALA A 14 -29.14 20.90 -11.34
C ALA A 14 -29.46 21.35 -12.78
N ILE A 15 -30.74 21.39 -13.10
CA ILE A 15 -31.23 21.99 -14.34
C ILE A 15 -30.88 23.47 -14.26
N ALA A 16 -29.86 23.89 -15.02
CA ALA A 16 -29.56 25.28 -15.24
C ALA A 16 -30.76 25.94 -15.93
N ARG A 17 -31.60 26.62 -15.14
CA ARG A 17 -32.65 27.50 -15.67
C ARG A 17 -31.95 28.67 -16.36
N ARG A 18 -31.79 28.59 -17.68
CA ARG A 18 -31.48 29.76 -18.51
C ARG A 18 -32.78 30.55 -18.68
N SER A 19 -33.01 31.53 -17.80
CA SER A 19 -34.05 32.53 -17.98
C SER A 19 -33.52 33.62 -18.91
N TYR A 20 -34.07 33.70 -20.12
CA TYR A 20 -33.88 34.84 -21.00
C TYR A 20 -34.84 35.94 -20.55
N ALA A 21 -34.31 37.13 -20.24
CA ALA A 21 -35.12 38.28 -19.83
C ALA A 21 -35.99 38.74 -21.01
N THR A 22 -37.26 38.33 -21.03
CA THR A 22 -38.30 38.94 -21.88
C THR A 22 -38.90 40.11 -21.13
N LYS A 23 -38.89 41.29 -21.77
CA LYS A 23 -39.37 42.56 -21.23
C LYS A 23 -40.83 42.47 -20.79
N GLN A 24 -41.12 42.74 -19.51
CA GLN A 24 -42.46 43.15 -19.08
C GLN A 24 -42.48 44.67 -18.92
N ALA A 25 -43.52 45.30 -19.48
CA ALA A 25 -43.73 46.74 -19.40
C ALA A 25 -44.11 47.12 -17.95
N GLY A 26 -43.12 47.55 -17.16
CA GLY A 26 -43.34 48.03 -15.78
C GLY A 26 -42.20 47.80 -14.80
N GLU A 27 -41.18 46.99 -15.12
CA GLU A 27 -40.07 46.72 -14.20
C GLU A 27 -38.89 47.66 -14.46
N ALA A 28 -38.53 48.47 -13.45
CA ALA A 28 -37.32 49.29 -13.46
C ALA A 28 -36.11 48.39 -13.17
N PHE A 29 -35.31 48.11 -14.20
CA PHE A 29 -34.02 47.44 -14.01
C PHE A 29 -33.07 48.36 -13.25
N PRO A 30 -32.35 47.87 -12.23
CA PRO A 30 -31.31 48.66 -11.59
C PRO A 30 -30.25 49.03 -12.64
N GLU A 31 -29.86 50.30 -12.70
CA GLU A 31 -28.83 50.76 -13.65
C GLU A 31 -27.55 49.98 -13.41
N GLU A 32 -27.13 49.15 -14.38
CA GLU A 32 -25.90 48.38 -14.30
C GLU A 32 -24.70 49.32 -14.46
N SER A 33 -24.28 49.90 -13.34
CA SER A 33 -23.05 50.67 -13.23
C SER A 33 -21.83 49.75 -13.15
N PHE A 34 -20.65 50.25 -13.52
CA PHE A 34 -19.37 49.53 -13.40
C PHE A 34 -18.98 49.15 -11.95
N ASN A 35 -19.77 49.58 -10.96
CA ASN A 35 -19.65 49.18 -9.55
C ASN A 35 -20.56 47.98 -9.19
N SER A 36 -21.18 47.31 -10.16
CA SER A 36 -21.96 46.10 -9.90
C SER A 36 -21.07 44.95 -9.43
N SER A 37 -21.65 44.00 -8.68
CA SER A 37 -20.90 42.88 -8.08
C SER A 37 -20.17 42.02 -9.12
N ILE A 38 -20.69 41.96 -10.36
CA ILE A 38 -20.04 41.25 -11.46
C ILE A 38 -18.75 41.95 -11.88
N TRP A 39 -18.77 43.27 -12.08
CA TRP A 39 -17.57 44.02 -12.47
C TRP A 39 -16.53 44.09 -11.36
N ARG A 40 -16.97 44.20 -10.10
CA ARG A 40 -16.05 44.14 -8.97
C ARG A 40 -15.36 42.78 -8.88
N ASN A 41 -16.12 41.69 -9.02
CA ASN A 41 -15.55 40.34 -8.95
C ASN A 41 -14.63 40.03 -10.14
N THR A 42 -14.93 40.53 -11.35
CA THR A 42 -14.04 40.36 -12.50
C THR A 42 -12.75 41.15 -12.36
N VAL A 43 -12.79 42.39 -11.87
CA VAL A 43 -11.58 43.18 -11.60
C VAL A 43 -10.72 42.51 -10.52
N ILE A 44 -11.34 41.99 -9.45
CA ILE A 44 -10.61 41.23 -8.42
C ILE A 44 -9.96 39.98 -9.00
N ALA A 45 -10.65 39.23 -9.85
CA ALA A 45 -10.10 38.03 -10.48
C ALA A 45 -8.92 38.35 -11.41
N VAL A 46 -9.03 39.42 -12.21
CA VAL A 46 -7.94 39.87 -13.10
C VAL A 46 -6.75 40.37 -12.29
N ALA A 47 -6.99 41.17 -11.24
CA ALA A 47 -5.93 41.65 -10.36
C ALA A 47 -5.22 40.50 -9.62
N ALA A 48 -5.97 39.53 -9.13
CA ALA A 48 -5.42 38.32 -8.52
C ALA A 48 -4.58 37.51 -9.51
N GLY A 49 -5.04 37.34 -10.75
CA GLY A 49 -4.27 36.67 -11.80
C GLY A 49 -3.00 37.42 -12.20
N ALA A 50 -3.04 38.75 -12.28
CA ALA A 50 -1.87 39.57 -12.57
C ALA A 50 -0.83 39.53 -11.43
N LEU A 51 -1.28 39.60 -10.17
CA LEU A 51 -0.42 39.43 -9.00
C LEU A 51 0.21 38.04 -8.97
N TRP A 52 -0.56 37.00 -9.31
CA TRP A 52 -0.07 35.63 -9.42
C TRP A 52 1.05 35.52 -10.46
N LEU A 53 0.84 36.02 -11.69
CA LEU A 53 1.87 35.99 -12.73
C LEU A 53 3.12 36.79 -12.34
N ARG A 54 2.97 37.93 -11.67
CA ARG A 54 4.12 38.73 -11.23
C ARG A 54 4.92 38.03 -10.14
N PHE A 55 4.23 37.34 -9.23
CA PHE A 55 4.83 36.56 -8.16
C PHE A 55 5.53 35.30 -8.68
N ASP A 56 4.92 34.63 -9.66
CA ASP A 56 5.47 33.46 -10.36
C ASP A 56 6.80 33.78 -11.05
N ASN A 57 6.87 34.90 -11.78
CA ASN A 57 8.10 35.36 -12.44
C ASN A 57 9.20 35.85 -11.48
N SER A 58 8.93 36.06 -10.19
CA SER A 58 9.92 36.57 -9.22
C SER A 58 10.58 35.46 -8.38
N SER A 59 10.23 34.21 -8.64
CA SER A 59 10.60 33.05 -7.81
C SER A 59 11.75 32.21 -8.39
N GLU A 60 12.57 32.75 -9.30
CA GLU A 60 13.63 31.99 -9.99
C GLU A 60 14.67 31.36 -9.06
N ASP A 61 14.93 31.93 -7.87
CA ASP A 61 15.88 31.36 -6.89
C ASP A 61 15.25 30.93 -5.55
N ASN A 62 13.96 31.24 -5.31
CA ASN A 62 13.29 30.94 -4.05
C ASN A 62 12.00 30.17 -4.32
N LYS A 63 11.95 28.88 -3.89
CA LYS A 63 10.74 28.03 -3.93
C LYS A 63 9.49 28.85 -3.60
N HIS A 64 8.49 28.81 -4.49
CA HIS A 64 7.23 29.50 -4.35
C HIS A 64 6.59 29.22 -2.96
N LEU A 65 5.94 30.22 -2.34
CA LEU A 65 5.38 30.08 -0.99
C LEU A 65 4.38 28.93 -0.87
N PHE A 66 3.59 28.70 -1.92
CA PHE A 66 2.70 27.55 -2.01
C PHE A 66 3.46 26.21 -1.97
N THR A 67 4.59 26.12 -2.67
CA THR A 67 5.45 24.93 -2.65
C THR A 67 6.08 24.73 -1.28
N LYS A 68 6.53 25.80 -0.60
CA LYS A 68 7.03 25.72 0.78
C LYS A 68 5.94 25.26 1.77
N TRP A 69 4.70 25.69 1.57
CA TRP A 69 3.57 25.25 2.39
C TRP A 69 3.26 23.76 2.18
N ILE A 70 3.25 23.30 0.93
CA ILE A 70 3.09 21.88 0.60
C ILE A 70 4.25 21.05 1.17
N GLU A 71 5.49 21.55 1.06
CA GLU A 71 6.69 20.90 1.57
C GLU A 71 6.64 20.74 3.10
N GLY A 72 6.09 21.71 3.82
CA GLY A 72 5.88 21.60 5.28
C GLY A 72 4.81 20.58 5.69
N LEU A 73 3.87 20.23 4.78
CA LEU A 73 2.87 19.19 5.00
C LEU A 73 3.37 17.79 4.60
N MET A 74 4.38 17.73 3.74
CA MET A 74 4.98 16.47 3.30
C MET A 74 6.02 15.98 4.29
N THR A 75 6.24 14.66 4.33
CA THR A 75 7.37 14.08 5.02
C THR A 75 8.67 14.43 4.31
N SER A 76 9.67 14.89 5.06
CA SER A 76 11.01 15.17 4.53
C SER A 76 11.56 13.97 3.74
N SER A 77 12.23 14.25 2.61
CA SER A 77 12.82 13.21 1.75
C SER A 77 13.81 12.34 2.53
N GLU A 78 14.62 12.94 3.41
CA GLU A 78 15.59 12.23 4.23
C GLU A 78 14.96 11.15 5.12
N LYS A 79 13.76 11.43 5.66
CA LYS A 79 13.01 10.44 6.46
C LYS A 79 12.48 9.31 5.59
N MET A 80 12.10 9.59 4.34
CA MET A 80 11.66 8.55 3.40
C MET A 80 12.82 7.69 2.94
N ASP A 81 13.99 8.30 2.71
CA ASP A 81 15.21 7.58 2.37
C ASP A 81 15.63 6.66 3.53
N SER A 82 15.59 7.14 4.77
CA SER A 82 15.91 6.31 5.94
C SER A 82 14.94 5.13 6.09
N LEU A 83 13.63 5.36 5.92
CA LEU A 83 12.62 4.31 5.99
C LEU A 83 12.75 3.30 4.84
N SER A 84 13.08 3.77 3.63
CA SER A 84 13.31 2.89 2.48
C SER A 84 14.54 2.01 2.70
N ASN A 85 15.62 2.57 3.26
CA ASN A 85 16.83 1.81 3.57
C ASN A 85 16.59 0.77 4.68
N GLU A 86 15.82 1.12 5.71
CA GLU A 86 15.41 0.18 6.76
C GLU A 86 14.59 -0.98 6.18
N ALA A 87 13.61 -0.69 5.33
CA ALA A 87 12.79 -1.70 4.67
C ALA A 87 13.62 -2.63 3.77
N LEU A 88 14.63 -2.10 3.07
CA LEU A 88 15.57 -2.90 2.29
C LEU A 88 16.40 -3.84 3.16
N ALA A 89 16.90 -3.35 4.29
CA ALA A 89 17.68 -4.17 5.24
C ALA A 89 16.83 -5.29 5.86
N ASP A 90 15.56 -5.04 6.15
CA ASP A 90 14.67 -6.07 6.67
C ASP A 90 14.26 -7.09 5.60
N ALA A 91 14.09 -6.66 4.36
CA ALA A 91 13.86 -7.56 3.23
C ALA A 91 15.07 -8.48 2.99
N GLU A 92 16.29 -7.97 3.12
CA GLU A 92 17.54 -8.73 3.04
C GLU A 92 17.59 -9.81 4.12
N LYS A 93 17.43 -9.44 5.40
CA LYS A 93 17.38 -10.41 6.51
C LYS A 93 16.33 -11.49 6.27
N LEU A 94 15.13 -11.11 5.82
CA LEU A 94 14.05 -12.04 5.57
C LEU A 94 14.40 -13.01 4.42
N ALA A 95 15.09 -12.54 3.38
CA ALA A 95 15.59 -13.38 2.30
C ALA A 95 16.65 -14.38 2.80
N GLU A 96 17.58 -13.94 3.65
CA GLU A 96 18.58 -14.82 4.28
C GLU A 96 17.92 -15.92 5.13
N TYR A 97 16.95 -15.56 5.98
CA TYR A 97 16.20 -16.53 6.77
C TYR A 97 15.46 -17.54 5.91
N ARG A 98 14.88 -17.08 4.79
CA ARG A 98 14.22 -17.98 3.83
C ARG A 98 15.21 -18.93 3.17
N LEU A 99 16.40 -18.46 2.82
CA LEU A 99 17.45 -19.31 2.23
C LEU A 99 17.86 -20.41 3.23
N ILE A 100 18.15 -20.04 4.48
CA ILE A 100 18.51 -21.00 5.54
C ILE A 100 17.39 -22.02 5.77
N ALA A 101 16.13 -21.57 5.79
CA ALA A 101 14.99 -22.46 5.97
C ALA A 101 14.77 -23.41 4.78
N GLN A 102 15.11 -22.99 3.55
CA GLN A 102 15.05 -23.83 2.36
C GLN A 102 16.17 -24.87 2.32
N ASP A 103 17.39 -24.48 2.71
CA ASP A 103 18.54 -25.38 2.77
C ASP A 103 18.46 -26.39 3.92
N ALA A 104 17.70 -26.07 4.97
CA ALA A 104 17.47 -26.96 6.09
C ALA A 104 16.69 -28.21 5.64
N GLN A 105 17.42 -29.28 5.31
CA GLN A 105 16.82 -30.58 5.05
C GLN A 105 16.29 -31.20 6.34
N ARG A 106 15.09 -31.78 6.30
CA ARG A 106 14.58 -32.60 7.39
C ARG A 106 15.51 -33.80 7.56
N ALA A 107 15.97 -34.05 8.78
CA ALA A 107 16.79 -35.22 9.08
C ALA A 107 16.11 -36.50 8.54
N PRO A 108 16.81 -37.32 7.72
CA PRO A 108 16.23 -38.52 7.13
C PRO A 108 15.89 -39.50 8.25
N ILE A 109 14.61 -39.88 8.34
CA ILE A 109 14.15 -40.86 9.31
C ILE A 109 14.26 -42.24 8.66
N TYR A 110 15.28 -43.01 9.05
CA TYR A 110 15.40 -44.41 8.65
C TYR A 110 14.36 -45.24 9.40
N ARG A 111 13.44 -45.87 8.66
CA ARG A 111 12.47 -46.82 9.19
C ARG A 111 12.69 -48.18 8.55
N MET A 112 12.81 -49.22 9.35
CA MET A 112 12.80 -50.59 8.83
C MET A 112 11.40 -50.91 8.30
N ARG A 113 11.30 -51.37 7.05
CA ARG A 113 10.03 -51.81 6.44
C ARG A 113 9.47 -53.06 7.13
N TYR A 114 10.35 -53.93 7.59
CA TYR A 114 10.00 -55.18 8.26
C TYR A 114 10.78 -55.27 9.58
N PRO A 115 10.23 -54.74 10.69
CA PRO A 115 10.90 -54.84 11.99
C PRO A 115 11.09 -56.29 12.43
N GLU A 116 10.19 -57.18 12.03
CA GLU A 116 10.23 -58.61 12.35
C GLU A 116 11.42 -59.36 11.72
N ALA A 117 12.02 -58.81 10.66
CA ALA A 117 13.19 -59.40 10.03
C ALA A 117 14.44 -59.29 10.92
N PHE A 118 14.44 -58.38 11.89
CA PHE A 118 15.54 -58.20 12.84
C PHE A 118 15.76 -59.44 13.71
N GLU A 119 14.68 -60.03 14.21
CA GLU A 119 14.73 -61.25 15.03
C GLU A 119 14.96 -62.52 14.19
N ARG A 120 14.78 -62.42 12.86
CA ARG A 120 14.81 -63.56 11.95
C ARG A 120 16.23 -63.80 11.42
N ALA A 121 17.09 -64.38 12.26
CA ALA A 121 18.38 -64.90 11.82
C ALA A 121 18.22 -66.28 11.13
N SER A 122 18.89 -66.48 9.99
CA SER A 122 19.03 -67.82 9.39
C SER A 122 20.03 -68.64 10.19
N PRO A 123 19.68 -69.85 10.68
CA PRO A 123 20.62 -70.72 11.37
C PRO A 123 21.75 -71.25 10.47
N ARG A 124 21.59 -71.15 9.14
CA ARG A 124 22.55 -71.68 8.16
C ARG A 124 23.28 -70.51 7.49
N GLY A 125 24.61 -70.55 7.50
CA GLY A 125 25.47 -69.60 6.77
C GLY A 125 26.16 -68.53 7.63
N LEU A 126 26.17 -68.68 8.96
CA LEU A 126 26.85 -67.74 9.85
C LEU A 126 28.34 -68.10 9.97
N ILE A 127 29.21 -67.21 9.51
CA ILE A 127 30.66 -67.31 9.73
C ILE A 127 30.95 -66.76 11.12
N ALA A 128 31.78 -67.47 11.90
CA ALA A 128 32.18 -67.03 13.23
C ALA A 128 32.78 -65.61 13.18
N GLY A 129 32.27 -64.72 14.04
CA GLY A 129 32.73 -63.32 14.14
C GLY A 129 31.95 -62.30 13.31
N GLN A 130 30.95 -62.69 12.50
CA GLN A 130 30.12 -61.73 11.76
C GLN A 130 28.86 -61.26 12.48
N GLN A 131 28.46 -61.91 13.58
CA GLN A 131 27.33 -61.47 14.39
C GLN A 131 27.80 -60.50 15.47
N ALA A 132 27.15 -59.34 15.53
CA ALA A 132 27.20 -58.44 16.68
C ALA A 132 26.09 -58.83 17.67
N ASP A 133 26.35 -58.70 18.97
CA ASP A 133 25.32 -58.83 19.99
C ASP A 133 24.38 -57.62 19.92
N LEU A 134 23.10 -57.88 19.72
CA LEU A 134 22.04 -56.89 19.57
C LEU A 134 20.93 -57.07 20.62
N SER A 135 21.19 -57.84 21.68
CA SER A 135 20.21 -58.21 22.71
C SER A 135 19.58 -57.02 23.46
N ASP A 136 20.28 -55.89 23.55
CA ASP A 136 19.79 -54.67 24.22
C ASP A 136 19.13 -53.67 23.25
N LEU A 137 19.05 -53.99 21.95
CA LEU A 137 18.60 -53.06 20.93
C LEU A 137 17.09 -53.20 20.65
N LYS A 138 16.30 -52.25 21.15
CA LYS A 138 14.84 -52.23 20.94
C LYS A 138 14.46 -51.45 19.70
N VAL A 139 13.95 -52.14 18.67
CA VAL A 139 13.42 -51.51 17.45
C VAL A 139 12.07 -50.85 17.75
N ARG A 140 11.93 -49.57 17.41
CA ARG A 140 10.67 -48.83 17.58
C ARG A 140 9.60 -49.32 16.59
N THR A 141 8.45 -49.75 17.10
CA THR A 141 7.31 -50.29 16.35
C THR A 141 6.16 -49.28 16.34
N ASP A 142 6.38 -48.13 15.69
CA ASP A 142 5.41 -47.01 15.59
C ASP A 142 5.29 -46.44 14.17
#